data_AF-A0A6I2FW70-F1
#
_entry.id   AF-A0A6I2FW70-F1
#
_cell.length_a   1.000
_cell.length_b   1.000
_cell.length_c   1.000
_cell.angle_alpha   90.00
_cell.angle_beta   90.00
_cell.angle_gamma   90.00
#
_symmetry.space_group_name_H-M   'P 1'
#
loop_
_entity.id
_entity.type
_entity.pdbx_description
1 polymer ?
#
loop_
_entity_poly.entity_id
_entity_poly.type
_entity_poly.pdbx_seq_one_letter_code
_entity_poly.pdbx_strand_id
1 'polypeptide(L)'
;MLRDSYTRQPVADRKLVAEYMKAATPVFDVPGEVSDLLDTARTILSGYSLVSDGEWIWRVDSIHYLENYALEIPAEFLDHVRGRNYRPSGDVDVADAKFDAAIAAYF
;
A
#
# COMPACT_ATOMS: atom_id res chain seq x y z
N MET A 1 -16.43 -23.21 13.92
CA MET A 1 -16.01 -23.16 12.51
C MET A 1 -16.96 -22.23 11.77
N LEU A 2 -16.68 -20.93 11.78
CA LEU A 2 -17.42 -19.95 11.00
C LEU A 2 -16.56 -19.65 9.77
N ARG A 3 -17.03 -20.07 8.60
CA ARG A 3 -16.47 -19.61 7.32
C ARG A 3 -16.89 -18.16 7.20
N ASP A 4 -15.97 -17.25 7.49
CA ASP A 4 -16.19 -15.83 7.28
C ASP A 4 -16.44 -15.63 5.79
N SER A 5 -17.63 -15.10 5.51
CA SER A 5 -18.09 -14.86 4.16
C SER A 5 -17.43 -13.55 3.77
N TYR A 6 -16.36 -13.62 2.96
CA TYR A 6 -15.67 -12.48 2.38
C TYR A 6 -16.64 -11.67 1.52
N THR A 7 -17.48 -10.89 2.18
CA THR A 7 -18.36 -9.93 1.55
C THR A 7 -17.43 -8.80 1.18
N ARG A 8 -17.10 -8.73 -0.11
CA ARG A 8 -16.26 -7.73 -0.77
C ARG A 8 -16.86 -6.33 -0.56
N GLN A 9 -16.78 -5.81 0.67
CA GLN A 9 -17.29 -4.50 0.99
C GLN A 9 -16.30 -3.47 0.44
N PRO A 10 -16.74 -2.56 -0.44
CA PRO A 10 -15.87 -1.48 -0.89
C PRO A 10 -15.41 -0.68 0.33
N VAL A 11 -14.10 -0.44 0.43
CA VAL A 11 -13.52 0.41 1.48
C VAL A 11 -14.21 1.78 1.40
N ALA A 12 -15.05 2.11 2.38
CA ALA A 12 -15.89 3.32 2.33
C ALA A 12 -15.04 4.60 2.27
N ASP A 13 -13.93 4.59 2.98
CA ASP A 13 -12.90 5.60 3.14
C ASP A 13 -11.73 5.43 2.17
N ARG A 14 -11.90 4.68 1.06
CA ARG A 14 -10.86 4.34 0.08
C ARG A 14 -9.99 5.50 -0.33
N LYS A 15 -10.59 6.67 -0.58
CA LYS A 15 -9.85 7.87 -0.99
C LYS A 15 -8.88 8.33 0.10
N LEU A 16 -9.32 8.34 1.36
CA LEU A 16 -8.49 8.75 2.49
C LEU A 16 -7.38 7.72 2.75
N VAL A 17 -7.68 6.43 2.58
CA VAL A 17 -6.67 5.36 2.67
C VAL A 17 -5.62 5.49 1.56
N ALA A 18 -6.02 5.76 0.32
CA ALA A 18 -5.08 6.00 -0.76
C ALA A 18 -4.23 7.26 -0.52
N GLU A 19 -4.82 8.34 -0.01
CA GLU A 19 -4.09 9.55 0.38
C GLU A 19 -3.09 9.28 1.51
N TYR A 20 -3.46 8.48 2.51
CA TYR A 20 -2.56 8.00 3.56
C TYR A 20 -1.36 7.25 2.95
N MET A 21 -1.65 6.28 2.09
CA MET A 21 -0.62 5.43 1.48
C MET A 21 0.37 6.23 0.64
N LYS A 22 -0.10 7.30 -0.04
CA LYS A 22 0.75 8.21 -0.83
C LYS A 22 1.58 9.16 0.01
N ALA A 23 1.09 9.53 1.20
CA ALA A 23 1.76 10.48 2.08
C ALA A 23 2.84 9.84 2.97
N ALA A 24 2.93 8.51 2.98
CA ALA A 24 3.91 7.77 3.77
C ALA A 24 5.30 7.78 3.14
N THR A 25 6.29 7.30 3.90
CA THR A 25 7.71 7.44 3.56
C THR A 25 8.16 6.37 2.55
N PRO A 26 8.75 6.74 1.41
CA PRO A 26 9.39 5.78 0.51
C PRO A 26 10.57 5.09 1.21
N VAL A 27 10.58 3.75 1.24
CA VAL A 27 11.66 2.95 1.85
C VAL A 27 12.57 2.30 0.83
N PHE A 28 12.08 2.08 -0.40
CA PHE A 28 12.88 1.51 -1.47
C PHE A 28 12.37 2.00 -2.82
N ASP A 29 13.21 2.75 -3.54
CA ASP A 29 12.87 3.26 -4.86
C ASP A 29 13.38 2.34 -5.96
N VAL A 30 12.46 1.88 -6.82
CA VAL A 30 12.78 1.15 -8.03
C VAL A 30 12.43 2.03 -9.23
N PRO A 31 13.44 2.63 -9.89
CA PRO A 31 13.20 3.44 -11.07
C PRO A 31 12.71 2.55 -12.21
N GLY A 32 11.65 2.99 -12.89
CA GLY A 32 11.07 2.30 -14.02
C GLY A 32 9.56 2.49 -14.10
N GLU A 33 8.96 1.87 -15.10
CA GLU A 33 7.52 1.85 -15.28
C GLU A 33 7.04 0.40 -15.32
N VAL A 34 5.88 0.14 -14.73
CA VAL A 34 5.24 -1.17 -14.74
C VAL A 34 3.93 -1.07 -15.50
N SER A 35 3.64 -2.00 -16.40
CA SER A 35 2.31 -2.04 -17.03
C SER A 35 1.26 -2.36 -15.97
N ASP A 36 0.15 -1.63 -15.99
CA ASP A 36 -1.02 -2.00 -15.20
C ASP A 36 -1.52 -3.37 -15.67
N LEU A 37 -1.68 -4.30 -14.73
CA LEU A 37 -2.04 -5.70 -15.00
C LEU A 37 -3.49 -5.85 -15.44
N LEU A 38 -4.35 -4.85 -15.15
CA LEU A 38 -5.77 -4.84 -15.49
C LEU A 38 -6.06 -4.00 -16.73
N ASP A 39 -5.26 -2.95 -16.97
CA ASP A 39 -5.32 -2.12 -18.18
C ASP A 39 -3.91 -1.93 -18.75
N THR A 40 -3.48 -2.84 -19.61
CA THR A 40 -2.11 -2.83 -20.17
C THR A 40 -1.79 -1.61 -21.05
N ALA A 41 -2.78 -0.78 -21.37
CA ALA A 41 -2.56 0.51 -22.02
C ALA A 41 -2.05 1.59 -21.04
N ARG A 42 -2.08 1.33 -19.73
CA ARG A 42 -1.58 2.24 -18.69
C ARG A 42 -0.26 1.74 -18.12
N THR A 43 0.59 2.70 -17.75
CA THR A 43 1.81 2.44 -17.00
C THR A 43 1.76 3.10 -15.63
N ILE A 44 2.34 2.44 -14.64
CA ILE A 44 2.48 2.88 -13.27
C ILE A 44 3.95 3.23 -13.06
N LEU A 45 4.23 4.52 -12.89
CA LEU A 45 5.57 5.01 -12.59
C LEU A 45 6.02 4.48 -11.24
N SER A 46 7.25 3.96 -11.18
CA SER A 46 7.88 3.47 -9.96
C SER A 46 7.03 2.40 -9.25
N GLY A 47 6.21 1.63 -9.99
CA GLY A 47 5.23 0.71 -9.42
C GLY A 47 5.80 -0.40 -8.52
N TYR A 48 7.09 -0.74 -8.66
CA TYR A 48 7.79 -1.68 -7.78
C TYR A 48 8.40 -1.02 -6.53
N SER A 49 8.35 0.31 -6.42
CA SER A 49 8.86 1.02 -5.25
C SER A 49 8.00 0.70 -4.03
N LEU A 50 8.65 0.68 -2.88
CA LEU A 50 8.06 0.35 -1.60
C LEU A 50 7.93 1.60 -0.73
N VAL A 51 6.79 1.72 -0.07
CA VAL A 51 6.43 2.82 0.81
C VAL A 51 5.98 2.24 2.15
N SER A 52 6.28 2.94 3.24
CA SER A 52 6.01 2.49 4.60
C SER A 52 5.63 3.64 5.52
N ASP A 53 4.80 3.35 6.51
CA ASP A 53 4.48 4.25 7.63
C ASP A 53 5.23 3.87 8.93
N GLY A 54 6.23 2.99 8.82
CA GLY A 54 7.04 2.48 9.93
C GLY A 54 6.57 1.15 10.50
N GLU A 55 5.35 0.72 10.19
CA GLU A 55 4.74 -0.53 10.69
C GLU A 55 4.29 -1.43 9.55
N TRP A 56 3.67 -0.86 8.53
CA TRP A 56 3.24 -1.54 7.32
C TRP A 56 4.07 -1.11 6.13
N ILE A 57 4.29 -2.04 5.19
CA ILE A 57 4.95 -1.80 3.91
C ILE A 57 4.02 -2.15 2.76
N TRP A 58 4.03 -1.37 1.71
CA TRP A 58 3.25 -1.62 0.50
C TRP A 58 3.95 -1.10 -0.75
N ARG A 59 3.49 -1.55 -1.91
CA ARG A 59 4.00 -1.11 -3.22
C ARG A 59 3.23 0.10 -3.73
N VAL A 60 3.90 0.93 -4.53
CA VAL A 60 3.26 2.09 -5.20
C VAL A 60 2.13 1.65 -6.13
N ASP A 61 2.28 0.52 -6.83
CA ASP A 61 1.20 0.03 -7.70
C ASP A 61 -0.06 -0.39 -6.92
N SER A 62 0.07 -0.87 -5.67
CA SER A 62 -1.07 -1.14 -4.80
C SER A 62 -1.93 0.10 -4.56
N ILE A 63 -1.32 1.29 -4.50
CA ILE A 63 -2.04 2.56 -4.39
C ILE A 63 -2.84 2.82 -5.67
N HIS A 64 -2.20 2.68 -6.83
CA HIS A 64 -2.87 2.81 -8.12
C HIS A 64 -4.03 1.83 -8.25
N TYR A 65 -3.85 0.58 -7.80
CA TYR A 65 -4.91 -0.41 -7.83
C TYR A 65 -6.06 -0.05 -6.87
N LEU A 66 -5.77 0.46 -5.69
CA LEU A 66 -6.79 0.92 -4.74
C LEU A 66 -7.60 2.10 -5.29
N GLU A 67 -6.96 3.03 -6.00
CA GLU A 67 -7.64 4.19 -6.58
C GLU A 67 -8.54 3.82 -7.76
N ASN A 68 -8.05 2.94 -8.63
CA ASN A 68 -8.71 2.62 -9.91
C ASN A 68 -9.63 1.40 -9.85
N TYR A 69 -9.40 0.47 -8.92
CA TYR A 69 -10.09 -0.83 -8.88
C TYR A 69 -10.59 -1.20 -7.47
N ALA A 70 -11.40 -2.26 -7.41
CA ALA A 70 -11.88 -2.82 -6.15
C ALA A 70 -10.86 -3.82 -5.60
N LEU A 71 -9.89 -3.30 -4.85
CA LEU A 71 -8.86 -4.07 -4.16
C LEU A 71 -9.32 -4.44 -2.74
N GLU A 72 -9.10 -5.70 -2.36
CA GLU A 72 -9.31 -6.15 -0.99
C GLU A 72 -8.11 -5.74 -0.15
N ILE A 73 -8.37 -5.00 0.93
CA ILE A 73 -7.35 -4.52 1.87
C ILE A 73 -7.61 -5.19 3.23
N PRO A 74 -6.58 -5.73 3.91
CA PRO A 74 -6.75 -6.33 5.23
C PRO A 74 -7.42 -5.36 6.22
N ALA A 75 -8.39 -5.87 6.99
CA ALA A 75 -9.11 -5.07 7.97
C ALA A 75 -8.17 -4.44 9.01
N GLU A 76 -7.14 -5.17 9.43
CA GLU A 76 -6.12 -4.69 10.38
C GLU A 76 -5.38 -3.45 9.86
N PHE A 77 -5.07 -3.42 8.56
CA PHE A 77 -4.45 -2.25 7.94
C PHE A 77 -5.43 -1.06 7.91
N LEU A 78 -6.70 -1.29 7.58
CA LEU A 78 -7.71 -0.22 7.58
C LEU A 78 -7.89 0.38 8.97
N ASP A 79 -7.98 -0.48 10.00
CA ASP A 79 -8.13 -0.04 11.38
C ASP A 79 -6.90 0.71 11.88
N HIS A 80 -5.70 0.30 11.45
CA HIS A 80 -4.45 1.01 11.70
C HIS A 80 -4.43 2.42 11.09
N VAL A 81 -4.76 2.53 9.79
CA VAL A 81 -4.84 3.83 9.09
C VAL A 81 -5.87 4.76 9.73
N ARG A 82 -7.04 4.22 10.10
CA ARG A 82 -8.11 4.96 10.79
C ARG A 82 -7.67 5.40 12.19
N GLY A 83 -6.99 4.53 12.94
CA GLY A 83 -6.43 4.84 14.24
C GLY A 83 -5.41 5.97 14.20
N ARG A 84 -4.69 6.11 13.08
CA ARG A 84 -3.77 7.22 12.78
C ARG A 84 -4.46 8.45 12.18
N ASN A 85 -5.79 8.48 12.13
CA ASN A 85 -6.58 9.56 11.52
C ASN A 85 -6.14 9.88 10.08
N TYR A 86 -5.77 8.87 9.30
CA TYR A 86 -5.29 9.04 7.93
C TYR A 86 -4.07 9.98 7.81
N ARG A 87 -3.20 10.00 8.83
CA ARG A 87 -1.93 10.73 8.79
C ARG A 87 -0.76 9.78 9.09
N PRO A 88 0.07 9.43 8.10
CA PRO A 88 1.23 8.58 8.34
C PRO A 88 2.29 9.35 9.14
N SER A 89 3.10 8.61 9.90
CA SER A 89 4.27 9.20 10.55
C SER A 89 5.33 9.52 9.50
N GLY A 90 5.94 10.71 9.57
CA GLY A 90 7.08 11.07 8.72
C GLY A 90 8.43 10.54 9.24
N ASP A 91 8.49 10.14 10.51
CA ASP A 91 9.73 9.74 11.20
C ASP A 91 10.04 8.24 11.02
N VAL A 92 9.90 7.74 9.79
CA VAL A 92 10.23 6.34 9.48
C VAL A 92 11.73 6.23 9.30
N ASP A 93 12.39 5.44 10.15
CA ASP A 93 13.79 5.07 9.96
C ASP A 93 13.92 4.06 8.82
N VAL A 94 14.12 4.56 7.61
CA VAL A 94 14.22 3.75 6.39
C VAL A 94 15.45 2.84 6.37
N ALA A 95 16.46 3.10 7.22
CA ALA A 95 17.66 2.29 7.35
C ALA A 95 17.51 1.18 8.40
N ASP A 96 16.35 1.07 9.04
CA ASP A 96 16.04 0.01 9.98
C ASP A 96 16.07 -1.36 9.27
N ALA A 97 16.92 -2.26 9.76
CA ALA A 97 17.11 -3.60 9.21
C ALA A 97 15.83 -4.44 9.15
N LYS A 98 14.77 -4.05 9.88
CA LYS A 98 13.44 -4.66 9.73
C LYS A 98 12.91 -4.58 8.29
N PHE A 99 13.31 -3.56 7.52
CA PHE A 99 12.89 -3.40 6.13
C PHE A 99 13.67 -4.30 5.18
N ASP A 100 14.89 -4.74 5.52
CA ASP A 100 15.71 -5.61 4.66
C ASP A 100 15.00 -6.94 4.34
N ALA A 101 14.43 -7.58 5.37
CA ALA A 101 13.69 -8.83 5.21
C ALA A 101 12.39 -8.63 4.42
N ALA A 102 11.73 -7.48 4.59
CA ALA A 102 10.51 -7.16 3.87
C ALA A 102 10.80 -6.88 2.39
N ILE A 103 11.83 -6.09 2.07
CA ILE A 103 12.26 -5.81 0.70
C ILE A 103 12.58 -7.12 -0.03
N ALA A 104 13.30 -8.04 0.62
CA ALA A 104 13.62 -9.36 0.06
C ALA A 104 12.41 -10.28 -0.17
N ALA A 105 11.24 -9.98 0.42
CA ALA A 105 10.01 -10.73 0.14
C ALA A 105 9.25 -10.20 -1.08
N TYR A 106 9.58 -8.99 -1.56
CA TYR A 106 8.98 -8.36 -2.73
C TYR A 106 9.81 -8.52 -4.03
N PHE A 107 11.03 -9.07 -3.95
CA PHE A 107 11.95 -9.35 -5.07
C PHE A 107 12.56 -10.76 -4.96
#